data_AF-A0A395GN16-F1
#
_entry.id   AF-A0A395GN16-F1
#
_cell.length_a   1.000
_cell.length_b   1.000
_cell.length_c   1.000
_cell.angle_alpha   90.00
_cell.angle_beta   90.00
_cell.angle_gamma   90.00
#
_symmetry.space_group_name_H-M   'P 1'
#
loop_
_entity.id
_entity.type
_entity.pdbx_description
1 polymer ?
#
loop_
_entity_poly.entity_id
_entity_poly.type
_entity_poly.pdbx_seq_one_letter_code
_entity_poly.pdbx_strand_id
1 'polypeptide(L)'
;MATGHIALLNRILKAGVPLNGSLSFLNDWTYFTSNPQQDFDQLTTTGPHAGTVGAFGAGMRVSTSYGHLIPDDTKTRFWASDSERVIETARYFALKLFGPEWEKAGKATLEIIPESFDRRADTLTPGDTCLKYIRR
;
A
#
# COMPACT_ATOMS: atom_id res chain seq x y z
N MET A 1 15.07 2.53 -6.30
CA MET A 1 14.63 3.31 -5.13
C MET A 1 15.17 4.72 -5.20
N ALA A 2 14.31 5.72 -5.16
CA ALA A 2 14.71 7.12 -5.12
C ALA A 2 15.27 7.46 -3.73
N THR A 3 16.58 7.65 -3.65
CA THR A 3 17.34 7.91 -2.40
C THR A 3 17.64 9.39 -2.18
N GLY A 4 17.05 10.28 -2.98
CA GLY A 4 17.39 11.70 -3.00
C GLY A 4 17.15 12.42 -1.66
N HIS A 5 16.06 12.11 -0.97
CA HIS A 5 15.78 12.70 0.34
C HIS A 5 16.71 12.18 1.43
N ILE A 6 17.07 10.88 1.39
CA ILE A 6 18.08 10.32 2.31
C ILE A 6 19.43 10.99 2.07
N ALA A 7 19.83 11.18 0.81
CA ALA A 7 21.06 11.87 0.47
C ALA A 7 21.06 13.32 0.96
N LEU A 8 19.93 14.03 0.85
CA LEU A 8 19.76 15.38 1.38
C LEU A 8 19.88 15.40 2.91
N LEU A 9 19.15 14.53 3.62
CA LEU A 9 19.20 14.41 5.08
C LEU A 9 20.63 14.13 5.55
N ASN A 10 21.32 13.19 4.90
CA ASN A 10 22.71 12.88 5.21
C ASN A 10 23.64 14.07 5.02
N ARG A 11 23.43 14.92 4.01
CA ARG A 11 24.22 16.15 3.81
C ARG A 11 23.95 17.17 4.90
N ILE A 12 22.69 17.34 5.30
CA ILE A 12 22.28 18.27 6.37
C ILE A 12 22.90 17.83 7.70
N LEU A 13 22.75 16.56 8.08
CA LEU A 13 23.29 16.02 9.32
C LEU A 13 24.83 16.08 9.35
N LYS A 14 25.50 15.79 8.23
CA LYS A 14 26.96 15.90 8.12
C LYS A 14 27.50 17.32 8.20
N ALA A 15 26.68 18.34 7.90
CA ALA A 15 27.12 19.72 8.02
C ALA A 15 27.44 20.11 9.48
N GLY A 16 26.84 19.42 10.47
CA GLY A 16 27.16 19.60 11.88
C GLY A 16 26.83 21.00 12.43
N VAL A 17 25.99 21.76 11.72
CA VAL A 17 25.57 23.11 12.12
C VAL A 17 24.20 23.02 12.79
N PRO A 18 24.00 23.64 13.97
CA PRO A 18 22.68 23.73 14.60
C PRO A 18 21.65 24.36 13.66
N LEU A 19 20.55 23.66 13.43
CA LEU A 19 19.47 24.12 12.56
C LEU A 19 18.52 25.02 13.35
N ASN A 20 18.10 26.12 12.73
CA ASN A 20 17.22 27.13 13.33
C ASN A 20 15.93 27.29 12.51
N GLY A 21 14.94 27.98 13.10
CA GLY A 21 13.65 28.23 12.45
C GLY A 21 12.91 26.93 12.14
N SER A 22 12.32 26.83 10.95
CA SER A 22 11.49 25.68 10.55
C SER A 22 12.23 24.34 10.49
N LEU A 23 13.57 24.33 10.47
CA LEU A 23 14.39 23.12 10.45
C LEU A 23 14.95 22.74 11.82
N SER A 24 14.65 23.49 12.89
CA SER A 24 15.20 23.21 14.22
C SER A 24 14.80 21.85 14.77
N PHE A 25 13.66 21.30 14.33
CA PHE A 25 13.21 19.97 14.73
C PHE A 25 14.22 18.87 14.35
N LEU A 26 14.99 19.07 13.28
CA LEU A 26 15.99 18.10 12.82
C LEU A 26 17.16 17.91 13.79
N ASN A 27 17.36 18.82 14.75
CA ASN A 27 18.40 18.67 15.77
C ASN A 27 18.10 17.50 16.73
N ASP A 28 16.81 17.23 17.00
CA ASP A 28 16.35 16.21 17.96
C ASP A 28 15.49 15.12 17.30
N TRP A 29 15.46 15.06 15.97
CA TRP A 29 14.60 14.16 15.21
C TRP A 29 15.36 12.95 14.68
N THR A 30 14.70 11.79 14.73
CA THR A 30 15.21 10.54 14.17
C THR A 30 14.45 10.18 12.89
N TYR A 31 15.17 9.62 11.92
CA TYR A 31 14.54 9.16 10.68
C TYR A 31 13.51 8.06 10.99
N PHE A 32 12.37 8.10 10.31
CA PHE A 32 11.20 7.26 10.63
C PHE A 32 11.39 5.76 10.33
N THR A 33 12.50 5.37 9.71
CA THR A 33 12.87 3.98 9.45
C THR A 33 14.37 3.78 9.69
N SER A 34 14.74 2.62 10.23
CA SER A 34 16.13 2.18 10.34
C SER A 34 16.55 1.25 9.19
N ASN A 35 15.59 0.74 8.39
CA ASN A 35 15.84 -0.16 7.28
C ASN A 35 15.04 0.25 6.02
N PRO A 36 15.46 1.32 5.32
CA PRO A 36 14.76 1.81 4.13
C PRO A 36 14.58 0.75 3.04
N GLN A 37 15.52 -0.20 2.93
CA GLN A 37 15.45 -1.27 1.93
C GLN A 37 14.28 -2.23 2.16
N GLN A 38 13.89 -2.43 3.42
CA GLN A 38 12.76 -3.27 3.79
C GLN A 38 11.47 -2.46 3.92
N ASP A 39 11.55 -1.24 4.48
CA ASP A 39 10.36 -0.47 4.85
C ASP A 39 9.79 0.36 3.70
N PHE A 40 10.59 0.67 2.68
CA PHE A 40 10.09 1.43 1.53
C PHE A 40 9.20 0.58 0.63
N ASP A 41 8.25 1.27 -0.01
CA ASP A 41 7.22 0.70 -0.87
C ASP A 41 6.26 -0.28 -0.17
N GLN A 42 6.34 -0.37 1.16
CA GLN A 42 5.45 -1.19 2.01
C GLN A 42 4.22 -0.41 2.49
N LEU A 43 3.18 -1.17 2.86
CA LEU A 43 1.99 -0.61 3.49
C LEU A 43 2.32 -0.21 4.94
N THR A 44 2.04 1.03 5.33
CA THR A 44 2.27 1.49 6.70
C THR A 44 1.33 0.80 7.69
N THR A 45 1.88 0.30 8.80
CA THR A 45 1.15 -0.51 9.78
C THR A 45 0.90 0.21 11.11
N THR A 46 1.52 1.36 11.33
CA THR A 46 1.48 2.09 12.61
C THR A 46 1.01 3.54 12.45
N GLY A 47 0.45 4.09 13.54
CA GLY A 47 -0.05 5.46 13.60
C GLY A 47 -1.50 5.63 13.12
N PRO A 48 -2.10 6.82 13.35
CA PRO A 48 -3.50 7.10 13.03
C PRO A 48 -3.80 7.09 11.52
N HIS A 49 -2.76 7.21 10.69
CA HIS A 49 -2.84 7.18 9.23
C HIS A 49 -2.18 5.93 8.63
N ALA A 50 -2.06 4.85 9.41
CA ALA A 50 -1.60 3.57 8.91
C ALA A 50 -2.45 3.12 7.71
N GLY A 51 -1.80 2.70 6.63
CA GLY A 51 -2.46 2.19 5.44
C GLY A 51 -3.32 0.97 5.73
N THR A 52 -2.92 0.12 6.68
CA THR A 52 -3.73 -1.01 7.16
C THR A 52 -5.07 -0.57 7.75
N VAL A 53 -5.07 0.49 8.58
CA VAL A 53 -6.29 1.08 9.15
C VAL A 53 -7.16 1.70 8.05
N GLY A 54 -6.55 2.38 7.09
CA GLY A 54 -7.24 2.93 5.92
C GLY A 54 -7.94 1.85 5.09
N ALA A 55 -7.22 0.78 4.75
CA ALA A 55 -7.73 -0.36 3.99
C ALA A 55 -8.89 -1.06 4.71
N PHE A 56 -8.72 -1.34 6.00
CA PHE A 56 -9.77 -1.91 6.85
C PHE A 56 -11.01 -1.00 6.91
N GLY A 57 -10.81 0.31 7.10
CA GLY A 57 -11.87 1.29 7.12
C GLY A 57 -12.62 1.38 5.78
N ALA A 58 -11.93 1.23 4.65
CA ALA A 58 -12.56 1.16 3.34
C ALA A 58 -13.45 -0.10 3.21
N GLY A 59 -12.97 -1.26 3.68
CA GLY A 59 -13.77 -2.49 3.73
C GLY A 59 -15.04 -2.32 4.57
N MET A 60 -14.96 -1.60 5.69
CA MET A 60 -16.13 -1.27 6.51
C MET A 60 -17.14 -0.41 5.75
N ARG A 61 -16.68 0.66 5.09
CA ARG A 61 -17.56 1.57 4.33
C ARG A 61 -18.30 0.83 3.22
N VAL A 62 -17.59 -0.06 2.50
CA VAL A 62 -18.18 -0.89 1.45
C VAL A 62 -19.18 -1.87 2.05
N SER A 63 -18.84 -2.55 3.15
CA SER A 63 -19.77 -3.46 3.84
C SER A 63 -21.05 -2.75 4.28
N THR A 64 -20.94 -1.56 4.87
CA THR A 64 -22.11 -0.78 5.32
C THR A 64 -22.95 -0.27 4.16
N SER A 65 -22.33 0.17 3.07
CA SER A 65 -23.04 0.82 1.95
C SER A 65 -23.59 -0.18 0.94
N TYR A 66 -22.86 -1.27 0.69
CA TYR A 66 -23.09 -2.22 -0.39
C TYR A 66 -23.18 -3.67 0.09
N GLY A 67 -23.21 -3.93 1.40
CA GLY A 67 -23.30 -5.29 1.93
C GLY A 67 -24.51 -6.07 1.42
N HIS A 68 -25.62 -5.38 1.14
CA HIS A 68 -26.81 -5.97 0.54
C HIS A 68 -26.61 -6.52 -0.88
N LEU A 69 -25.51 -6.14 -1.56
CA LEU A 69 -25.13 -6.66 -2.88
C LEU A 69 -24.19 -7.87 -2.80
N ILE A 70 -23.71 -8.22 -1.61
CA ILE A 70 -22.79 -9.33 -1.37
C ILE A 70 -23.62 -10.51 -0.87
N PRO A 71 -23.89 -11.53 -1.71
CA PRO A 71 -24.71 -12.66 -1.29
C PRO A 71 -23.96 -13.51 -0.27
N ASP A 72 -24.65 -13.96 0.78
CA ASP A 72 -24.07 -14.79 1.84
C ASP A 72 -23.65 -16.19 1.36
N ASP A 73 -24.26 -16.66 0.27
CA ASP A 73 -24.08 -18.00 -0.31
C ASP A 73 -23.06 -18.05 -1.45
N THR A 74 -22.50 -16.90 -1.84
CA THR A 74 -21.65 -16.78 -3.02
C THR A 74 -20.22 -16.43 -2.64
N LYS A 75 -19.26 -17.22 -3.17
CA LYS A 75 -17.83 -16.92 -3.03
C LYS A 75 -17.47 -15.70 -3.87
N THR A 76 -17.19 -14.58 -3.21
CA THR A 76 -16.83 -13.33 -3.90
C THR A 76 -15.38 -13.36 -4.38
N ARG A 77 -15.13 -13.03 -5.64
CA ARG A 77 -13.78 -12.87 -6.18
C ARG A 77 -13.40 -11.38 -6.17
N PHE A 78 -12.18 -11.09 -5.72
CA PHE A 78 -11.61 -9.75 -5.78
C PHE A 78 -10.14 -9.83 -6.19
N TRP A 79 -9.60 -8.72 -6.66
CA TRP A 79 -8.31 -8.70 -7.33
C TRP A 79 -7.37 -7.67 -6.70
N ALA A 80 -6.08 -7.99 -6.71
CA ALA A 80 -4.99 -7.08 -6.41
C ALA A 80 -3.94 -7.19 -7.51
N SER A 81 -3.22 -6.09 -7.77
CA SER A 81 -2.02 -6.18 -8.60
C SER A 81 -0.90 -6.86 -7.79
N ASP A 82 0.10 -7.42 -8.48
CA ASP A 82 1.25 -8.12 -7.89
C ASP A 82 2.28 -7.15 -7.27
N SER A 83 1.79 -6.29 -6.38
CA SER A 83 2.57 -5.39 -5.56
C SER A 83 2.24 -5.65 -4.09
N GLU A 84 3.26 -5.91 -3.27
CA GLU A 84 3.06 -6.34 -1.87
C GLU A 84 2.14 -5.39 -1.09
N ARG A 85 2.34 -4.07 -1.19
CA ARG A 85 1.46 -3.08 -0.54
C ARG A 85 0.00 -3.14 -1.01
N VAL A 86 -0.24 -3.51 -2.28
CA VAL A 86 -1.58 -3.61 -2.87
C VAL A 86 -2.24 -4.92 -2.44
N ILE A 87 -1.48 -6.02 -2.42
CA ILE A 87 -1.92 -7.32 -1.88
C ILE A 87 -2.32 -7.18 -0.41
N GLU A 88 -1.46 -6.56 0.41
CA GLU A 88 -1.76 -6.31 1.82
C GLU A 88 -2.99 -5.41 2.00
N THR A 89 -3.10 -4.34 1.20
CA THR A 89 -4.29 -3.48 1.21
C THR A 89 -5.56 -4.30 0.93
N ALA A 90 -5.53 -5.17 -0.08
CA ALA A 90 -6.67 -6.02 -0.42
C ALA A 90 -7.02 -7.00 0.71
N ARG A 91 -6.01 -7.57 1.40
CA ARG A 91 -6.20 -8.44 2.57
C ARG A 91 -6.88 -7.71 3.73
N TYR A 92 -6.41 -6.52 4.11
CA TYR A 92 -7.01 -5.72 5.20
C TYR A 92 -8.41 -5.23 4.85
N PHE A 93 -8.65 -4.87 3.59
CA PHE A 93 -9.98 -4.54 3.08
C PHE A 93 -10.93 -5.74 3.21
N ALA A 94 -10.52 -6.92 2.76
CA ALA A 94 -11.29 -8.16 2.81
C ALA A 94 -11.55 -8.63 4.25
N LEU A 95 -10.58 -8.46 5.15
CA LEU A 95 -10.70 -8.78 6.58
C LEU A 95 -11.95 -8.14 7.18
N LYS A 96 -12.22 -6.88 6.83
CA LYS A 96 -13.41 -6.17 7.31
C LYS A 96 -14.66 -6.47 6.49
N LEU A 97 -14.52 -6.57 5.17
CA LEU A 97 -15.68 -6.78 4.29
C LEU A 97 -16.32 -8.17 4.48
N PHE A 98 -15.50 -9.22 4.57
CA PHE A 98 -15.95 -10.62 4.58
C PHE A 98 -15.73 -11.32 5.94
N GLY A 99 -14.99 -10.68 6.86
CA GLY A 99 -14.65 -11.20 8.19
C GLY A 99 -13.29 -11.91 8.24
N PRO A 100 -12.74 -12.18 9.44
CA PRO A 100 -11.35 -12.64 9.60
C PRO A 100 -11.01 -13.98 8.96
N GLU A 101 -12.00 -14.89 8.87
CA GLU A 101 -11.81 -16.22 8.29
C GLU A 101 -12.29 -16.29 6.83
N TRP A 102 -12.38 -15.16 6.12
CA TRP A 102 -12.97 -15.09 4.78
C TRP A 102 -12.35 -16.09 3.79
N GLU A 103 -11.04 -16.32 3.90
CA GLU A 103 -10.31 -17.21 3.02
C GLU A 103 -10.56 -18.68 3.38
N LYS A 104 -10.41 -19.05 4.67
CA LYS A 104 -10.61 -20.43 5.14
C LYS A 104 -12.06 -20.88 5.03
N ALA A 105 -13.01 -19.98 5.31
CA ALA A 105 -14.44 -20.22 5.18
C ALA A 105 -14.93 -20.17 3.72
N GLY A 106 -14.05 -19.84 2.77
CA GLY A 106 -14.39 -19.78 1.34
C GLY A 106 -15.37 -18.66 0.98
N LYS A 107 -15.50 -17.63 1.81
CA LYS A 107 -16.39 -16.47 1.55
C LYS A 107 -15.88 -15.59 0.42
N ALA A 108 -14.57 -15.48 0.28
CA ALA A 108 -13.95 -14.74 -0.81
C ALA A 108 -12.66 -15.39 -1.31
N THR A 109 -12.19 -14.97 -2.49
CA THR A 109 -10.90 -15.34 -3.07
C THR A 109 -10.18 -14.10 -3.54
N LEU A 110 -8.94 -13.91 -3.07
CA LEU A 110 -8.03 -12.91 -3.63
C LEU A 110 -7.32 -13.52 -4.83
N GLU A 111 -7.43 -12.87 -5.97
CA GLU A 111 -6.68 -13.19 -7.17
C GLU A 111 -5.61 -12.12 -7.43
N ILE A 112 -4.35 -12.54 -7.46
CA ILE A 112 -3.21 -11.65 -7.70
C ILE A 112 -2.96 -11.62 -9.20
N ILE A 113 -3.06 -10.43 -9.79
CA ILE A 113 -2.85 -10.19 -11.20
C ILE A 113 -1.44 -9.63 -11.43
N PRO A 114 -0.58 -10.33 -12.20
CA PRO A 114 0.79 -9.87 -12.45
C PRO A 114 0.83 -8.46 -13.05
N GLU A 115 1.82 -7.67 -12.62
CA GLU A 115 2.12 -6.35 -13.19
C GLU A 115 3.05 -6.44 -14.42
N SER A 116 3.28 -7.65 -14.91
CA SER A 116 4.23 -7.94 -15.98
C SER A 116 3.76 -7.46 -17.35
N PHE A 117 4.72 -7.04 -18.17
CA PHE A 117 4.46 -6.41 -19.47
C PHE A 117 3.65 -7.30 -20.44
N ASP A 118 3.82 -8.62 -20.36
CA ASP A 118 3.16 -9.63 -21.20
C ASP A 118 1.64 -9.70 -21.01
N ARG A 119 1.13 -9.23 -19.86
CA ARG A 119 -0.31 -9.16 -19.58
C ARG A 119 -1.04 -8.15 -20.48
N ARG A 120 -0.33 -7.20 -21.09
CA ARG A 120 -0.90 -6.17 -21.98
C ARG A 120 -2.10 -5.47 -21.34
N ALA A 121 -3.32 -5.71 -21.82
CA ALA A 121 -4.54 -5.09 -21.29
C ALA A 121 -5.22 -5.93 -20.21
N ASP A 122 -4.79 -7.18 -20.00
CA ASP A 122 -5.32 -8.09 -18.98
C ASP A 122 -4.55 -7.92 -17.65
N THR A 123 -4.54 -6.68 -17.15
CA THR A 123 -3.85 -6.31 -15.90
C THR A 123 -4.57 -5.16 -15.19
N LEU A 124 -4.30 -5.02 -13.89
CA LEU A 124 -4.70 -3.85 -13.11
C LEU A 124 -3.71 -2.68 -13.25
N THR A 125 -2.56 -2.89 -13.91
CA THR A 125 -1.52 -1.87 -14.12
C THR A 125 -1.23 -1.61 -15.62
N PRO A 126 -2.23 -1.22 -16.43
CA PRO A 126 -2.05 -1.04 -17.88
C PRO A 126 -1.10 0.11 -18.25
N GLY A 127 -0.77 0.99 -17.29
CA GLY A 127 0.27 2.01 -17.47
C GLY A 127 1.65 1.37 -17.73
N ASP A 128 1.96 0.28 -17.04
CA ASP A 128 3.26 -0.41 -17.11
C ASP A 128 3.36 -1.38 -18.30
N THR A 129 2.26 -1.61 -19.00
CA THR A 129 2.21 -2.42 -20.23
C THR A 129 2.07 -1.57 -21.51
N CYS A 130 1.78 -0.27 -21.37
CA CYS A 130 1.55 0.62 -22.51
C CYS A 130 2.86 1.21 -23.07
N LEU A 131 3.37 0.63 -24.17
CA LEU A 131 4.64 1.04 -24.80
C LEU A 131 4.74 2.53 -25.12
N LYS A 132 3.66 3.15 -25.60
CA LYS A 132 3.67 4.59 -25.96
C LYS A 132 3.71 5.49 -24.72
N TYR A 133 3.20 5.00 -23.59
CA TYR A 133 3.16 5.74 -22.34
C TYR A 133 4.52 5.71 -21.63
N ILE A 134 5.13 4.53 -21.50
CA ILE A 134 6.37 4.32 -20.74
C ILE A 134 7.60 4.93 -21.45
N ARG A 135 7.55 5.06 -22.77
CA ARG A 135 8.65 5.65 -23.57
C ARG A 135 8.66 7.18 -23.60
N ARG A 136 7.75 7.84 -22.90
CA ARG A 136 7.77 9.30 -22.71
C ARG A 136 8.52 9.65 -21.43
#